data_AF-A0AAU2UWT7-F1
#
_entry.id   AF-A0AAU2UWT7-F1
#
_cell.length_a   1.000
_cell.length_b   1.000
_cell.length_c   1.000
_cell.angle_alpha   90.00
_cell.angle_beta   90.00
_cell.angle_gamma   90.00
#
_symmetry.space_group_name_H-M   'P 1'
#
loop_
_entity.id
_entity.type
_entity.pdbx_description
1 polymer ?
#
loop_
_entity_poly.entity_id
_entity_poly.type
_entity_poly.pdbx_seq_one_letter_code
_entity_poly.pdbx_strand_id
1 'polypeptide(L)'
;MNLQKLMEEQTSLRDVPAIAAGMSAEGSRTTATLGPDPVTAESCFRIASLTKVFTSVALLRTLRDKGVPLDTPVVELLPGLAPDWRADRSITVEQILGQVSGLRESVDGATAAALGDGDGALLEAARLVVLAGNEREPGRRWSYYNGNYFLAGSVLATLNGTTYESALEGNLLAPWGFERTGFATPAAYATGWSGTTQLPLLCYPRTRRPSGGLWSSVSELLAVGEGLLADRALLGEIRRPRTRPDDPMSYGLGWVLGPSGQMYLNGRLPGYRAAMVLIPDRDYVSVALANQESALPALARLLSDLQQPLTGDDIAEAVDDFAA
;
A
#
# COMPACT_ATOMS: atom_id res chain seq x y z
N MET A 1 -25.34 -10.28 1.36
CA MET A 1 -25.30 -8.81 1.22
C MET A 1 -25.20 -8.47 -0.26
N ASN A 2 -25.96 -7.50 -0.79
CA ASN A 2 -25.91 -7.11 -2.20
C ASN A 2 -25.05 -5.84 -2.34
N LEU A 3 -23.81 -5.99 -2.82
CA LEU A 3 -22.83 -4.90 -2.93
C LEU A 3 -23.30 -3.78 -3.87
N GLN A 4 -23.90 -4.13 -5.03
CA GLN A 4 -24.42 -3.15 -5.98
C GLN A 4 -25.48 -2.26 -5.33
N LYS A 5 -26.44 -2.90 -4.64
CA LYS A 5 -27.51 -2.19 -3.93
C LYS A 5 -26.95 -1.25 -2.86
N LEU A 6 -25.97 -1.71 -2.07
CA LEU A 6 -25.33 -0.88 -1.04
C LEU A 6 -24.67 0.38 -1.65
N MET A 7 -23.96 0.21 -2.78
CA MET A 7 -23.34 1.33 -3.49
C MET A 7 -24.39 2.31 -4.05
N GLU A 8 -25.51 1.83 -4.57
CA GLU A 8 -26.59 2.67 -5.11
C GLU A 8 -27.34 3.46 -4.02
N GLU A 9 -27.49 2.88 -2.84
CA GLU A 9 -28.15 3.50 -1.68
C GLU A 9 -27.27 4.58 -1.02
N GLN A 10 -25.95 4.46 -1.12
CA GLN A 10 -25.01 5.44 -0.57
C GLN A 10 -24.88 6.67 -1.49
N THR A 11 -25.63 7.72 -1.17
CA THR A 11 -25.70 8.95 -1.98
C THR A 11 -24.35 9.63 -2.21
N SER A 12 -23.41 9.55 -1.25
CA SER A 12 -22.07 10.13 -1.36
C SER A 12 -21.21 9.51 -2.48
N LEU A 13 -21.60 8.35 -3.00
CA LEU A 13 -20.92 7.69 -4.12
C LEU A 13 -21.42 8.19 -5.48
N ARG A 14 -22.58 8.86 -5.56
CA ARG A 14 -23.23 9.23 -6.83
C ARG A 14 -22.52 10.36 -7.58
N ASP A 15 -21.79 11.21 -6.86
CA ASP A 15 -21.03 12.33 -7.44
C ASP A 15 -19.61 11.92 -7.87
N VAL A 16 -19.26 10.64 -7.73
CA VAL A 16 -17.96 10.10 -8.13
C VAL A 16 -18.05 9.59 -9.57
N PRO A 17 -17.18 10.05 -10.49
CA PRO A 17 -17.21 9.64 -11.90
C PRO A 17 -17.14 8.12 -12.12
N ALA A 18 -16.29 7.42 -11.39
CA ALA A 18 -16.27 5.96 -11.36
C ALA A 18 -15.78 5.42 -10.01
N ILE A 19 -16.51 4.42 -9.53
CA ILE A 19 -16.14 3.55 -8.41
C ILE A 19 -16.18 2.12 -8.90
N ALA A 20 -15.15 1.36 -8.53
CA ALA A 20 -15.15 -0.09 -8.61
C ALA A 20 -14.91 -0.65 -7.22
N ALA A 21 -15.77 -1.55 -6.75
CA ALA A 21 -15.62 -2.19 -5.46
C ALA A 21 -15.81 -3.70 -5.58
N GLY A 22 -15.26 -4.42 -4.61
CA GLY A 22 -15.44 -5.85 -4.53
C GLY A 22 -15.20 -6.37 -3.13
N MET A 23 -15.76 -7.55 -2.88
CA MET A 23 -15.51 -8.33 -1.69
C MET A 23 -15.28 -9.79 -2.05
N SER A 24 -14.42 -10.45 -1.28
CA SER A 24 -14.21 -11.88 -1.29
C SER A 24 -14.52 -12.41 0.11
N ALA A 25 -15.41 -13.40 0.19
CA ALA A 25 -15.78 -14.06 1.43
C ALA A 25 -16.22 -15.49 1.13
N GLU A 26 -15.80 -16.44 1.98
CA GLU A 26 -16.20 -17.86 1.90
C GLU A 26 -15.96 -18.48 0.50
N GLY A 27 -14.89 -18.07 -0.18
CA GLY A 27 -14.53 -18.56 -1.51
C GLY A 27 -15.35 -17.99 -2.67
N SER A 28 -16.15 -16.95 -2.42
CA SER A 28 -16.94 -16.25 -3.44
C SER A 28 -16.53 -14.79 -3.56
N ARG A 29 -16.43 -14.29 -4.79
CA ARG A 29 -16.21 -12.87 -5.08
C ARG A 29 -17.49 -12.21 -5.55
N THR A 30 -17.74 -11.00 -5.07
CA THR A 30 -18.77 -10.10 -5.61
C THR A 30 -18.10 -8.79 -5.97
N THR A 31 -18.41 -8.26 -7.15
CA THR A 31 -17.90 -6.96 -7.60
C THR A 31 -19.04 -6.08 -8.09
N ALA A 32 -18.88 -4.78 -7.96
CA ALA A 32 -19.86 -3.79 -8.38
C ALA A 32 -19.14 -2.53 -8.88
N THR A 33 -19.82 -1.81 -9.77
CA THR A 33 -19.34 -0.51 -10.25
C THR A 33 -20.47 0.52 -10.18
N LEU A 34 -20.09 1.78 -10.02
CA LEU A 34 -21.02 2.90 -10.00
C LEU A 34 -20.35 4.13 -10.63
N GLY A 35 -21.14 4.95 -11.31
CA GLY A 35 -20.71 6.23 -11.87
C GLY A 35 -20.88 6.32 -13.39
N PRO A 36 -20.82 7.53 -13.96
CA PRO A 36 -20.96 7.76 -15.39
C PRO A 36 -19.76 7.29 -16.24
N ASP A 37 -18.55 7.23 -15.67
CA ASP A 37 -17.37 6.74 -16.41
C ASP A 37 -17.46 5.21 -16.56
N PRO A 38 -17.32 4.67 -17.78
CA PRO A 38 -17.48 3.23 -18.01
C PRO A 38 -16.26 2.47 -17.47
N VAL A 39 -16.40 1.92 -16.26
CA VAL A 39 -15.40 1.05 -15.63
C VAL A 39 -15.97 -0.34 -15.34
N THR A 40 -15.07 -1.30 -15.21
CA THR A 40 -15.36 -2.68 -14.77
C THR A 40 -14.49 -3.01 -13.56
N ALA A 41 -14.73 -4.16 -12.92
CA ALA A 41 -13.83 -4.68 -11.89
C ALA A 41 -12.38 -4.93 -12.39
N GLU A 42 -12.21 -5.03 -13.72
CA GLU A 42 -10.91 -5.20 -14.38
C GLU A 42 -10.26 -3.89 -14.83
N SER A 43 -10.96 -2.75 -14.74
CA SER A 43 -10.38 -1.45 -15.07
C SER A 43 -9.30 -1.08 -14.06
N CYS A 44 -8.16 -0.57 -14.53
CA CYS A 44 -7.07 -0.20 -13.64
C CYS A 44 -7.25 1.20 -13.03
N PHE A 45 -6.93 1.31 -11.74
CA PHE A 45 -6.83 2.58 -11.00
C PHE A 45 -5.43 2.71 -10.41
N ARG A 46 -4.97 3.95 -10.18
CA ARG A 46 -3.80 4.15 -9.33
C ARG A 46 -4.18 3.74 -7.90
N ILE A 47 -3.42 2.82 -7.32
CA ILE A 47 -3.72 2.30 -5.98
C ILE A 47 -2.94 3.01 -4.87
N ALA A 48 -2.07 3.94 -5.25
CA ALA A 48 -1.32 4.79 -4.32
C ALA A 48 -0.70 3.94 -3.20
N SER A 49 -0.84 4.35 -1.94
CA SER A 49 -0.22 3.69 -0.78
C SER A 49 -0.57 2.21 -0.59
N LEU A 50 -1.61 1.66 -1.24
CA LEU A 50 -1.79 0.19 -1.29
C LEU A 50 -0.59 -0.53 -1.91
N THR A 51 0.23 0.17 -2.71
CA THR A 51 1.51 -0.35 -3.22
C THR A 51 2.43 -0.87 -2.10
N LYS A 52 2.35 -0.30 -0.89
CA LYS A 52 3.15 -0.72 0.26
C LYS A 52 2.88 -2.17 0.66
N VAL A 53 1.65 -2.64 0.48
CA VAL A 53 1.28 -4.05 0.71
C VAL A 53 2.12 -4.95 -0.19
N PHE A 54 2.22 -4.63 -1.48
CA PHE A 54 3.01 -5.40 -2.44
C PHE A 54 4.51 -5.35 -2.12
N THR A 55 5.05 -4.17 -1.82
CA THR A 55 6.46 -4.01 -1.41
C THR A 55 6.77 -4.85 -0.17
N SER A 56 5.92 -4.79 0.85
CA SER A 56 6.08 -5.54 2.10
C SER A 56 6.06 -7.05 1.84
N VAL A 57 5.06 -7.54 1.09
CA VAL A 57 4.92 -8.96 0.77
C VAL A 57 6.10 -9.49 -0.05
N ALA A 58 6.52 -8.77 -1.09
CA ALA A 58 7.64 -9.16 -1.92
C ALA A 58 8.96 -9.20 -1.15
N LEU A 59 9.18 -8.20 -0.28
CA LEU A 59 10.37 -8.17 0.57
C LEU A 59 10.36 -9.30 1.61
N LEU A 60 9.24 -9.51 2.31
CA LEU A 60 9.11 -10.59 3.29
C LEU A 60 9.36 -11.97 2.69
N ARG A 61 8.82 -12.22 1.49
CA ARG A 61 9.10 -13.46 0.74
C ARG A 61 10.56 -13.59 0.38
N THR A 62 11.16 -12.54 -0.17
CA THR A 62 12.58 -12.52 -0.55
C THR A 62 13.50 -12.76 0.64
N LEU A 63 13.21 -12.15 1.79
CA LEU A 63 13.97 -12.36 3.03
C LEU A 63 13.84 -13.80 3.52
N ARG A 64 12.62 -14.37 3.52
CA ARG A 64 12.37 -15.76 3.88
C ARG A 64 13.16 -16.72 2.97
N ASP A 65 13.10 -16.52 1.67
CA ASP A 65 13.76 -17.38 0.68
C ASP A 65 15.29 -17.30 0.77
N LYS A 66 15.83 -16.15 1.21
CA LYS A 66 17.27 -15.93 1.43
C LYS A 66 17.74 -16.24 2.85
N GLY A 67 16.83 -16.59 3.76
CA GLY A 67 17.16 -16.83 5.17
C GLY A 67 17.67 -15.58 5.91
N VAL A 68 17.23 -14.39 5.48
CA VAL A 68 17.61 -13.11 6.10
C VAL A 68 16.57 -12.75 7.18
N PRO A 69 16.97 -12.60 8.46
CA PRO A 69 16.06 -12.20 9.53
C PRO A 69 15.46 -10.80 9.36
N LEU A 70 14.26 -10.56 9.87
CA LEU A 70 13.61 -9.25 9.80
C LEU A 70 14.27 -8.17 10.67
N ASP A 71 14.93 -8.58 11.75
CA ASP A 71 15.73 -7.72 12.61
C ASP A 71 17.12 -7.40 12.03
N THR A 72 17.42 -7.85 10.81
CA THR A 72 18.66 -7.47 10.10
C THR A 72 18.71 -5.96 9.90
N PRO A 73 19.82 -5.30 10.28
CA PRO A 73 20.01 -3.88 10.03
C PRO A 73 19.98 -3.54 8.53
N VAL A 74 19.22 -2.51 8.15
CA VAL A 74 19.03 -2.13 6.73
C VAL A 74 20.36 -1.75 6.07
N VAL A 75 21.29 -1.16 6.82
CA VAL A 75 22.62 -0.77 6.30
C VAL A 75 23.45 -1.96 5.83
N GLU A 76 23.24 -3.15 6.39
CA GLU A 76 23.92 -4.38 5.96
C GLU A 76 23.40 -4.87 4.61
N LEU A 77 22.12 -4.59 4.32
CA LEU A 77 21.45 -4.98 3.08
C LEU A 77 21.61 -3.92 1.97
N LEU A 78 22.12 -2.73 2.30
CA LEU A 78 22.38 -1.63 1.38
C LEU A 78 23.84 -1.16 1.48
N PRO A 79 24.84 -2.01 1.16
CA PRO A 79 26.26 -1.66 1.31
C PRO A 79 26.67 -0.43 0.49
N GLY A 80 25.99 -0.17 -0.65
CA GLY A 80 26.20 1.03 -1.46
C GLY A 80 25.85 2.35 -0.76
N LEU A 81 25.04 2.32 0.31
CA LEU A 81 24.69 3.50 1.11
C LEU A 81 25.52 3.64 2.38
N ALA A 82 26.32 2.62 2.75
CA ALA A 82 27.05 2.61 4.02
C ALA A 82 27.98 3.84 4.23
N PRO A 83 28.67 4.39 3.21
CA PRO A 83 29.49 5.60 3.37
C PRO A 83 28.67 6.87 3.71
N ASP A 84 27.43 6.92 3.23
CA ASP A 84 26.52 8.07 3.37
C ASP A 84 25.53 7.89 4.53
N TRP A 85 25.58 6.74 5.21
CA TRP A 85 24.65 6.42 6.30
C TRP A 85 24.89 7.34 7.51
N ARG A 86 23.93 8.21 7.81
CA ARG A 86 23.94 9.10 8.99
C ARG A 86 22.82 8.77 9.98
N ALA A 87 21.81 8.02 9.54
CA ALA A 87 20.79 7.44 10.40
C ALA A 87 21.37 6.43 11.39
N ASP A 88 20.58 6.09 12.41
CA ASP A 88 20.89 5.02 13.34
C ASP A 88 21.14 3.71 12.56
N ARG A 89 22.30 3.11 12.78
CA ARG A 89 22.72 1.90 12.06
C ARG A 89 22.01 0.65 12.55
N SER A 90 21.30 0.71 13.68
CA SER A 90 20.50 -0.38 14.21
C SER A 90 19.09 -0.46 13.60
N ILE A 91 18.70 0.48 12.74
CA ILE A 91 17.39 0.43 12.06
C ILE A 91 17.26 -0.87 11.27
N THR A 92 16.24 -1.66 11.60
CA THR A 92 16.01 -2.97 11.01
C THR A 92 14.99 -2.94 9.87
N VAL A 93 14.95 -4.00 9.07
CA VAL A 93 13.92 -4.16 8.02
C VAL A 93 12.51 -4.16 8.62
N GLU A 94 12.34 -4.82 9.76
CA GLU A 94 11.10 -4.83 10.54
C GLU A 94 10.63 -3.42 10.88
N GLN A 95 11.53 -2.55 11.33
CA GLN A 95 11.19 -1.20 11.78
C GLN A 95 10.81 -0.26 10.63
N ILE A 96 11.44 -0.39 9.45
CA ILE A 96 11.04 0.40 8.28
C ILE A 96 9.68 -0.06 7.73
N LEU A 97 9.43 -1.37 7.65
CA LEU A 97 8.13 -1.89 7.20
C LEU A 97 7.00 -1.58 8.18
N GLY A 98 7.32 -1.60 9.49
CA GLY A 98 6.42 -1.27 10.59
C GLY A 98 6.23 0.23 10.86
N GLN A 99 6.85 1.12 10.08
CA GLN A 99 6.73 2.58 10.24
C GLN A 99 7.14 3.09 11.64
N VAL A 100 8.15 2.47 12.24
CA VAL A 100 8.68 2.81 13.58
C VAL A 100 10.18 3.06 13.54
N SER A 101 10.74 3.44 12.39
CA SER A 101 12.19 3.63 12.20
C SER A 101 12.77 4.85 12.91
N GLY A 102 11.93 5.85 13.24
CA GLY A 102 12.38 7.12 13.82
C GLY A 102 13.18 8.00 12.86
N LEU A 103 13.20 7.66 11.56
CA LEU A 103 13.85 8.45 10.52
C LEU A 103 13.25 9.85 10.42
N ARG A 104 14.09 10.82 10.06
CA ARG A 104 13.66 12.18 9.78
C ARG A 104 12.80 12.23 8.51
N GLU A 105 11.64 12.86 8.58
CA GLU A 105 10.68 12.91 7.47
C GLU A 105 11.00 14.02 6.47
N SER A 106 12.26 14.12 6.02
CA SER A 106 12.74 15.25 5.22
C SER A 106 12.73 15.04 3.71
N VAL A 107 12.56 13.80 3.24
CA VAL A 107 12.47 13.50 1.79
C VAL A 107 11.01 13.33 1.41
N ASP A 108 10.42 14.41 0.92
CA ASP A 108 9.04 14.43 0.41
C ASP A 108 8.95 13.92 -1.04
N GLY A 109 7.72 13.86 -1.56
CA GLY A 109 7.46 13.34 -2.91
C GLY A 109 8.06 14.21 -4.03
N ALA A 110 8.17 15.52 -3.83
CA ALA A 110 8.72 16.44 -4.82
C ALA A 110 10.24 16.35 -4.88
N THR A 111 10.88 16.33 -3.71
CA THR A 111 12.32 16.10 -3.55
C THR A 111 12.73 14.77 -4.17
N ALA A 112 12.00 13.70 -3.88
CA ALA A 112 12.24 12.40 -4.50
C ALA A 112 12.06 12.45 -6.02
N ALA A 113 11.01 13.11 -6.54
CA ALA A 113 10.77 13.20 -7.97
C ALA A 113 11.88 13.96 -8.73
N ALA A 114 12.51 14.96 -8.09
CA ALA A 114 13.56 15.77 -8.69
C ALA A 114 14.85 14.97 -9.00
N LEU A 115 15.02 13.77 -8.44
CA LEU A 115 16.17 12.89 -8.69
C LEU A 115 16.10 12.17 -10.06
N GLY A 116 14.99 12.29 -10.78
CA GLY A 116 14.78 11.70 -12.09
C GLY A 116 14.31 10.23 -12.06
N ASP A 117 14.36 9.57 -13.22
CA ASP A 117 13.76 8.25 -13.45
C ASP A 117 14.76 7.18 -13.96
N GLY A 118 16.06 7.37 -13.69
CA GLY A 118 17.08 6.35 -13.98
C GLY A 118 16.97 5.10 -13.09
N ASP A 119 17.63 4.01 -13.47
CA ASP A 119 17.62 2.75 -12.69
C ASP A 119 18.13 2.93 -11.25
N GLY A 120 19.08 3.84 -11.03
CA GLY A 120 19.61 4.16 -9.69
C GLY A 120 18.77 5.16 -8.88
N ALA A 121 17.68 5.70 -9.43
CA ALA A 121 17.00 6.84 -8.83
C ALA A 121 16.33 6.50 -7.49
N LEU A 122 15.82 5.27 -7.34
CA LEU A 122 15.29 4.80 -6.05
C LEU A 122 16.38 4.73 -4.97
N LEU A 123 17.58 4.24 -5.33
CA LEU A 123 18.69 4.16 -4.38
C LEU A 123 19.16 5.56 -3.95
N GLU A 124 19.12 6.53 -4.86
CA GLU A 124 19.43 7.92 -4.54
C GLU A 124 18.38 8.55 -3.60
N ALA A 125 17.09 8.23 -3.79
CA ALA A 125 16.06 8.65 -2.83
C ALA A 125 16.29 8.02 -1.45
N ALA A 126 16.65 6.74 -1.39
CA ALA A 126 17.03 6.06 -0.14
C ALA A 126 18.30 6.66 0.49
N ARG A 127 19.28 7.11 -0.31
CA ARG A 127 20.47 7.84 0.17
C ARG A 127 20.07 9.12 0.89
N LEU A 128 19.18 9.93 0.32
CA LEU A 128 18.71 11.16 0.97
C LEU A 128 18.04 10.87 2.32
N VAL A 129 17.27 9.79 2.41
CA VAL A 129 16.60 9.36 3.66
C VAL A 129 17.63 9.07 4.76
N VAL A 130 18.67 8.28 4.45
CA VAL A 130 19.67 7.90 5.47
C VAL A 130 20.67 9.01 5.79
N LEU A 131 20.88 9.96 4.87
CA LEU A 131 21.69 11.16 5.10
C LEU A 131 21.01 12.13 6.07
N ALA A 132 19.67 12.21 6.03
CA ALA A 132 18.89 13.07 6.91
C ALA A 132 18.92 12.64 8.39
N GLY A 133 19.25 11.38 8.64
CA GLY A 133 19.36 10.81 9.97
C GLY A 133 18.00 10.54 10.64
N ASN A 134 18.01 10.56 11.96
CA ASN A 134 16.83 10.29 12.78
C ASN A 134 16.26 11.57 13.41
N GLU A 135 14.95 11.57 13.63
CA GLU A 135 14.28 12.48 14.57
C GLU A 135 14.06 11.82 15.93
N ARG A 136 13.93 10.49 15.95
CA ARG A 136 13.67 9.69 17.16
C ARG A 136 14.46 8.39 17.11
N GLU A 137 14.65 7.76 18.27
CA GLU A 137 15.23 6.42 18.35
C GLU A 137 14.34 5.41 17.60
N PRO A 138 14.91 4.40 16.92
CA PRO A 138 14.13 3.34 16.30
C PRO A 138 13.25 2.60 17.32
N GLY A 139 12.02 2.26 16.92
CA GLY A 139 11.01 1.60 17.75
C GLY A 139 10.37 2.49 18.82
N ARG A 140 10.70 3.78 18.90
CA ARG A 140 10.15 4.67 19.95
C ARG A 140 8.71 5.07 19.74
N ARG A 141 8.33 5.36 18.51
CA ARG A 141 7.02 5.90 18.13
C ARG A 141 6.73 5.57 16.67
N TRP A 142 5.48 5.26 16.39
CA TRP A 142 4.98 5.15 15.03
C TRP A 142 4.93 6.53 14.34
N SER A 143 5.37 6.56 13.08
CA SER A 143 5.24 7.74 12.21
C SER A 143 5.18 7.30 10.76
N TYR A 144 4.16 7.76 10.03
CA TYR A 144 3.95 7.34 8.66
C TYR A 144 4.87 8.09 7.70
N TYR A 145 5.90 7.42 7.21
CA TYR A 145 6.88 8.03 6.32
C TYR A 145 7.11 7.20 5.06
N ASN A 146 7.03 7.85 3.89
CA ASN A 146 7.27 7.18 2.60
C ASN A 146 8.74 6.79 2.42
N GLY A 147 9.69 7.50 3.05
CA GLY A 147 11.12 7.18 2.96
C GLY A 147 11.47 5.79 3.51
N ASN A 148 10.70 5.27 4.47
CA ASN A 148 10.80 3.88 4.92
C ASN A 148 10.62 2.89 3.76
N TYR A 149 9.69 3.17 2.84
CA TYR A 149 9.43 2.32 1.69
C TYR A 149 10.41 2.54 0.56
N PHE A 150 11.11 3.68 0.49
CA PHE A 150 12.23 3.86 -0.42
C PHE A 150 13.36 2.90 -0.04
N LEU A 151 13.68 2.82 1.26
CA LEU A 151 14.62 1.84 1.80
C LEU A 151 14.16 0.40 1.55
N ALA A 152 12.89 0.07 1.85
CA ALA A 152 12.37 -1.28 1.65
C ALA A 152 12.45 -1.72 0.17
N GLY A 153 12.08 -0.84 -0.76
CA GLY A 153 12.21 -1.09 -2.19
C GLY A 153 13.66 -1.23 -2.66
N SER A 154 14.59 -0.42 -2.12
CA SER A 154 16.02 -0.55 -2.38
C SER A 154 16.59 -1.87 -1.86
N VAL A 155 16.15 -2.34 -0.69
CA VAL A 155 16.56 -3.65 -0.14
C VAL A 155 16.08 -4.77 -1.06
N LEU A 156 14.80 -4.75 -1.47
CA LEU A 156 14.25 -5.73 -2.40
C LEU A 156 15.05 -5.76 -3.72
N ALA A 157 15.28 -4.59 -4.32
CA ALA A 157 16.08 -4.46 -5.54
C ALA A 157 17.50 -5.04 -5.37
N THR A 158 18.17 -4.70 -4.27
CA THR A 158 19.56 -5.13 -3.98
C THR A 158 19.64 -6.64 -3.77
N LEU A 159 18.73 -7.22 -2.99
CA LEU A 159 18.70 -8.66 -2.73
C LEU A 159 18.44 -9.49 -4.00
N ASN A 160 17.72 -8.93 -4.96
CA ASN A 160 17.43 -9.58 -6.24
C ASN A 160 18.41 -9.19 -7.37
N GLY A 161 19.35 -8.27 -7.12
CA GLY A 161 20.34 -7.84 -8.12
C GLY A 161 19.72 -7.17 -9.34
N THR A 162 18.58 -6.50 -9.19
CA THR A 162 17.82 -5.88 -10.29
C THR A 162 17.12 -4.60 -9.83
N THR A 163 16.34 -3.96 -10.69
CA THR A 163 15.52 -2.79 -10.32
C THR A 163 14.37 -3.20 -9.41
N TYR A 164 13.82 -2.27 -8.62
CA TYR A 164 12.67 -2.55 -7.77
C TYR A 164 11.47 -3.07 -8.57
N GLU A 165 11.23 -2.53 -9.76
CA GLU A 165 10.11 -2.95 -10.61
C GLU A 165 10.28 -4.39 -11.09
N SER A 166 11.47 -4.75 -11.56
CA SER A 166 11.77 -6.12 -11.98
C SER A 166 11.73 -7.10 -10.80
N ALA A 167 12.19 -6.68 -9.62
CA ALA A 167 12.11 -7.51 -8.42
C ALA A 167 10.66 -7.73 -7.97
N LEU A 168 9.81 -6.69 -7.96
CA LEU A 168 8.40 -6.85 -7.62
C LEU A 168 7.68 -7.75 -8.63
N GLU A 169 7.92 -7.54 -9.92
CA GLU A 169 7.35 -8.32 -11.01
C GLU A 169 7.70 -9.81 -10.87
N GLY A 170 8.99 -10.12 -10.77
CA GLY A 170 9.48 -11.50 -10.77
C GLY A 170 9.21 -12.28 -9.48
N ASN A 171 9.17 -11.62 -8.32
CA ASN A 171 8.98 -12.30 -7.03
C ASN A 171 7.51 -12.36 -6.58
N LEU A 172 6.65 -11.49 -7.12
CA LEU A 172 5.27 -11.40 -6.66
C LEU A 172 4.24 -11.38 -7.79
N LEU A 173 4.33 -10.43 -8.72
CA LEU A 173 3.25 -10.20 -9.69
C LEU A 173 3.12 -11.36 -10.69
N ALA A 174 4.21 -11.73 -11.36
CA ALA A 174 4.20 -12.81 -12.34
C ALA A 174 3.91 -14.21 -11.72
N PRO A 175 4.49 -14.60 -10.57
CA PRO A 175 4.13 -15.86 -9.91
C PRO A 175 2.66 -15.94 -9.47
N TRP A 176 2.01 -14.80 -9.24
CA TRP A 176 0.58 -14.72 -8.90
C TRP A 176 -0.33 -14.53 -10.11
N GLY A 177 0.25 -14.50 -11.33
CA GLY A 177 -0.50 -14.36 -12.57
C GLY A 177 -1.18 -13.00 -12.71
N PHE A 178 -0.61 -11.95 -12.12
CA PHE A 178 -1.14 -10.59 -12.26
C PHE A 178 -0.69 -9.99 -13.58
N GLU A 179 -1.65 -9.56 -14.38
CA GLU A 179 -1.43 -9.02 -15.72
C GLU A 179 -1.74 -7.52 -15.79
N ARG A 180 -2.51 -7.00 -14.81
CA ARG A 180 -2.98 -5.61 -14.77
C ARG A 180 -2.24 -4.77 -13.74
N THR A 181 -1.74 -5.41 -12.69
CA THR A 181 -0.96 -4.77 -11.65
C THR A 181 0.44 -4.49 -12.14
N GLY A 182 0.86 -3.23 -12.10
CA GLY A 182 2.20 -2.86 -12.56
C GLY A 182 2.44 -1.36 -12.55
N PHE A 183 3.62 -0.96 -13.04
CA PHE A 183 4.04 0.44 -13.07
C PHE A 183 3.75 1.13 -14.41
N ALA A 184 3.62 0.35 -15.48
CA ALA A 184 3.27 0.86 -16.79
C ALA A 184 1.83 1.39 -16.77
N THR A 185 1.57 2.43 -17.56
CA THR A 185 0.20 2.86 -17.81
C THR A 185 -0.54 1.74 -18.55
N PRO A 186 -1.63 1.19 -17.99
CA PRO A 186 -2.35 0.11 -18.63
C PRO A 186 -3.21 0.65 -19.79
N ALA A 187 -3.58 -0.21 -20.73
CA ALA A 187 -4.40 0.18 -21.88
C ALA A 187 -5.82 0.63 -21.47
N ALA A 188 -6.39 0.00 -20.43
CA ALA A 188 -7.67 0.34 -19.85
C ALA A 188 -7.48 0.85 -18.42
N TYR A 189 -7.50 2.17 -18.24
CA TYR A 189 -7.45 2.82 -16.92
C TYR A 189 -8.64 3.77 -16.73
N ALA A 190 -9.04 3.96 -15.48
CA ALA A 190 -10.02 4.98 -15.12
C ALA A 190 -9.37 6.36 -15.17
N THR A 191 -9.97 7.31 -15.87
CA THR A 191 -9.50 8.71 -15.94
C THR A 191 -9.59 9.38 -14.57
N GLY A 192 -8.53 10.02 -14.06
CA GLY A 192 -8.57 10.67 -12.75
C GLY A 192 -9.20 12.06 -12.75
N TRP A 193 -9.96 12.38 -11.70
CA TRP A 193 -10.71 13.64 -11.56
C TRP A 193 -10.47 14.38 -10.23
N SER A 194 -10.47 15.71 -10.29
CA SER A 194 -10.59 16.59 -9.12
C SER A 194 -11.89 17.39 -9.23
N GLY A 195 -12.91 16.99 -8.47
CA GLY A 195 -14.27 17.49 -8.69
C GLY A 195 -14.74 17.14 -10.11
N THR A 196 -15.12 18.15 -10.88
CA THR A 196 -15.53 18.02 -12.29
C THR A 196 -14.38 18.22 -13.29
N THR A 197 -13.16 18.40 -12.81
CA THR A 197 -11.98 18.65 -13.66
C THR A 197 -11.20 17.37 -13.89
N GLN A 198 -11.09 16.96 -15.15
CA GLN A 198 -10.23 15.86 -15.55
C GLN A 198 -8.76 16.24 -15.33
N LEU A 199 -8.00 15.36 -14.70
CA LEU A 199 -6.57 15.57 -14.44
C LEU A 199 -5.70 14.94 -15.54
N PRO A 200 -4.56 15.55 -15.87
CA PRO A 200 -3.60 14.93 -16.77
C PRO A 200 -3.02 13.66 -16.13
N LEU A 201 -2.81 12.63 -16.95
CA LEU A 201 -2.10 11.46 -16.48
C LEU A 201 -0.61 11.76 -16.33
N LEU A 202 -0.11 11.74 -15.10
CA LEU A 202 1.31 11.92 -14.80
C LEU A 202 1.98 10.56 -14.57
N CYS A 203 3.22 10.43 -15.07
CA CYS A 203 4.07 9.30 -14.71
C CYS A 203 4.35 9.35 -13.20
N TYR A 204 4.30 8.19 -12.55
CA TYR A 204 4.67 8.09 -11.15
C TYR A 204 6.19 7.88 -11.05
N PRO A 205 6.95 8.80 -10.41
CA PRO A 205 8.41 8.76 -10.39
C PRO A 205 8.98 7.46 -9.83
N ARG A 206 10.02 6.92 -10.47
CA ARG A 206 10.70 5.68 -10.06
C ARG A 206 11.23 5.75 -8.63
N THR A 207 11.71 6.93 -8.25
CA THR A 207 12.30 7.24 -6.94
C THR A 207 11.40 6.92 -5.76
N ARG A 208 10.07 6.89 -5.97
CA ARG A 208 9.09 6.64 -4.92
C ARG A 208 8.13 5.49 -5.24
N ARG A 209 8.37 4.71 -6.29
CA ARG A 209 7.47 3.60 -6.72
C ARG A 209 7.10 2.62 -5.61
N PRO A 210 8.01 2.21 -4.70
CA PRO A 210 7.67 1.28 -3.63
C PRO A 210 6.60 1.78 -2.65
N SER A 211 6.38 3.09 -2.58
CA SER A 211 5.41 3.68 -1.65
C SER A 211 4.05 3.95 -2.27
N GLY A 212 3.92 3.97 -3.61
CA GLY A 212 2.67 4.40 -4.24
C GLY A 212 2.50 4.22 -5.75
N GLY A 213 3.44 3.55 -6.44
CA GLY A 213 3.54 3.62 -7.89
C GLY A 213 2.66 2.70 -8.71
N LEU A 214 1.95 1.76 -8.08
CA LEU A 214 1.21 0.73 -8.82
C LEU A 214 -0.13 1.24 -9.39
N TRP A 215 -0.44 0.70 -10.56
CA TRP A 215 -1.81 0.47 -11.01
C TRP A 215 -2.25 -0.91 -10.55
N SER A 216 -3.56 -1.11 -10.35
CA SER A 216 -4.17 -2.43 -10.18
C SER A 216 -5.68 -2.36 -10.43
N SER A 217 -6.36 -3.50 -10.38
CA SER A 217 -7.81 -3.64 -10.51
C SER A 217 -8.43 -4.19 -9.23
N VAL A 218 -9.75 -4.11 -9.09
CA VAL A 218 -10.46 -4.71 -7.94
C VAL A 218 -10.20 -6.21 -7.89
N SER A 219 -10.29 -6.89 -9.04
CA SER A 219 -10.11 -8.34 -9.14
C SER A 219 -8.73 -8.82 -8.68
N GLU A 220 -7.66 -8.10 -9.04
CA GLU A 220 -6.30 -8.47 -8.62
C GLU A 220 -6.03 -8.07 -7.16
N LEU A 221 -6.57 -6.96 -6.67
CA LEU A 221 -6.47 -6.62 -5.24
C LEU A 221 -7.21 -7.62 -4.35
N LEU A 222 -8.38 -8.12 -4.77
CA LEU A 222 -9.04 -9.24 -4.09
C LEU A 222 -8.15 -10.49 -4.07
N ALA A 223 -7.50 -10.80 -5.20
CA ALA A 223 -6.57 -11.93 -5.30
C ALA A 223 -5.34 -11.76 -4.37
N VAL A 224 -4.81 -10.54 -4.20
CA VAL A 224 -3.76 -10.25 -3.22
C VAL A 224 -4.23 -10.56 -1.80
N GLY A 225 -5.42 -10.10 -1.45
CA GLY A 225 -6.00 -10.37 -0.12
C GLY A 225 -6.20 -11.86 0.11
N GLU A 226 -6.74 -12.59 -0.86
CA GLU A 226 -6.91 -14.04 -0.80
C GLU A 226 -5.57 -14.79 -0.69
N GLY A 227 -4.57 -14.37 -1.45
CA GLY A 227 -3.22 -14.95 -1.38
C GLY A 227 -2.55 -14.73 -0.02
N LEU A 228 -2.76 -13.56 0.59
CA LEU A 228 -2.33 -13.26 1.96
C LEU A 228 -3.07 -14.12 2.98
N LEU A 229 -4.38 -14.29 2.85
CA LEU A 229 -5.17 -15.17 3.70
C LEU A 229 -4.65 -16.61 3.59
N ALA A 230 -4.36 -17.11 2.39
CA ALA A 230 -3.86 -18.47 2.19
C ALA A 230 -2.48 -18.73 2.83
N ASP A 231 -1.56 -17.76 2.83
CA ASP A 231 -0.24 -17.89 3.48
C ASP A 231 -0.30 -17.47 4.96
N ARG A 232 -0.81 -18.36 5.82
CA ARG A 232 -1.00 -18.11 7.26
C ARG A 232 0.30 -17.73 7.99
N ALA A 233 1.44 -18.26 7.55
CA ALA A 233 2.74 -17.96 8.15
C ALA A 233 3.15 -16.51 7.85
N LEU A 234 3.07 -16.10 6.58
CA LEU A 234 3.31 -14.72 6.18
C LEU A 234 2.33 -13.76 6.85
N LEU A 235 1.04 -14.11 6.88
CA LEU A 235 0.01 -13.30 7.52
C LEU A 235 0.24 -13.12 9.02
N GLY A 236 0.67 -14.17 9.71
CA GLY A 236 1.04 -14.12 11.13
C GLY A 236 2.14 -13.10 11.42
N GLU A 237 3.17 -13.04 10.56
CA GLU A 237 4.25 -12.06 10.69
C GLU A 237 3.76 -10.64 10.39
N ILE A 238 3.00 -10.47 9.30
CA ILE A 238 2.47 -9.17 8.86
C ILE A 238 1.55 -8.54 9.91
N ARG A 239 0.64 -9.34 10.51
CA ARG A 239 -0.43 -8.84 11.40
C ARG A 239 0.01 -8.65 12.84
N ARG A 240 1.24 -9.05 13.21
CA ARG A 240 1.77 -8.75 14.55
C ARG A 240 1.96 -7.21 14.63
N PRO A 241 1.54 -6.53 15.70
CA PRO A 241 1.84 -5.10 15.87
C PRO A 241 3.34 -4.84 16.01
N ARG A 242 3.82 -3.74 15.44
CA ARG A 242 5.19 -3.20 15.65
C ARG A 242 5.21 -1.89 16.43
N THR A 243 4.02 -1.40 16.77
CA THR A 243 3.77 -0.16 17.48
C THR A 243 3.56 -0.40 18.97
N ARG A 244 3.59 0.68 19.74
CA ARG A 244 3.29 0.68 21.17
C ARG A 244 1.81 0.96 21.43
N PRO A 245 1.29 0.62 22.62
CA PRO A 245 -0.10 0.90 22.96
C PRO A 245 -0.48 2.39 22.96
N ASP A 246 0.48 3.29 23.17
CA ASP A 246 0.31 4.74 23.17
C ASP A 246 0.57 5.41 21.81
N ASP A 247 0.94 4.63 20.79
CA ASP A 247 1.04 5.15 19.43
C ASP A 247 -0.35 5.52 18.90
N PRO A 248 -0.46 6.56 18.05
CA PRO A 248 -1.73 6.99 17.50
C PRO A 248 -2.39 5.93 16.60
N MET A 249 -1.61 4.96 16.14
CA MET A 249 -2.04 3.89 15.26
C MET A 249 -1.37 2.57 15.61
N SER A 250 -2.13 1.47 15.55
CA SER A 250 -1.57 0.12 15.56
C SER A 250 -1.16 -0.27 14.13
N TYR A 251 0.10 -0.66 13.93
CA TYR A 251 0.63 -0.93 12.58
C TYR A 251 1.45 -2.22 12.56
N GLY A 252 1.17 -3.06 11.56
CA GLY A 252 1.92 -4.25 11.21
C GLY A 252 2.89 -3.97 10.06
N LEU A 253 3.22 -4.98 9.25
CA LEU A 253 4.14 -4.82 8.13
C LEU A 253 3.39 -4.37 6.86
N GLY A 254 3.15 -3.06 6.76
CA GLY A 254 2.45 -2.43 5.64
C GLY A 254 0.93 -2.35 5.79
N TRP A 255 0.42 -2.55 7.00
CA TRP A 255 -1.01 -2.56 7.31
C TRP A 255 -1.29 -1.85 8.62
N VAL A 256 -2.38 -1.09 8.66
CA VAL A 256 -2.99 -0.68 9.92
C VAL A 256 -3.73 -1.86 10.52
N LEU A 257 -3.71 -1.99 11.85
CA LEU A 257 -4.40 -3.03 12.60
C LEU A 257 -5.57 -2.43 13.37
N GLY A 258 -6.77 -2.91 13.09
CA GLY A 258 -8.02 -2.53 13.75
C GLY A 258 -8.25 -3.28 15.07
N PRO A 259 -9.22 -2.82 15.88
CA PRO A 259 -9.46 -3.32 17.23
C PRO A 259 -9.89 -4.79 17.28
N SER A 260 -10.60 -5.30 16.27
CA SER A 260 -11.00 -6.70 16.17
C SER A 260 -10.13 -7.50 15.21
N GLY A 261 -8.87 -7.08 15.01
CA GLY A 261 -7.92 -7.78 14.15
C GLY A 261 -8.13 -7.54 12.65
N GLN A 262 -8.93 -6.55 12.28
CA GLN A 262 -8.99 -6.07 10.90
C GLN A 262 -7.62 -5.57 10.47
N MET A 263 -7.28 -5.74 9.20
CA MET A 263 -6.14 -5.10 8.59
C MET A 263 -6.65 -4.15 7.52
N TYR A 264 -6.29 -2.87 7.57
CA TYR A 264 -6.75 -1.92 6.58
C TYR A 264 -5.66 -0.94 6.14
N LEU A 265 -5.85 -0.37 4.95
CA LEU A 265 -4.99 0.67 4.40
C LEU A 265 -5.77 1.48 3.38
N ASN A 266 -5.49 2.77 3.29
CA ASN A 266 -5.97 3.61 2.19
C ASN A 266 -4.81 4.10 1.31
N GLY A 267 -5.15 4.65 0.16
CA GLY A 267 -4.23 5.25 -0.79
C GLY A 267 -4.82 6.51 -1.41
N ARG A 268 -3.97 7.54 -1.52
CA ARG A 268 -4.30 8.85 -2.07
C ARG A 268 -3.28 9.27 -3.12
N LEU A 269 -3.77 9.57 -4.32
CA LEU A 269 -3.06 10.31 -5.37
C LEU A 269 -4.01 11.32 -6.01
N PRO A 270 -3.48 12.35 -6.70
CA PRO A 270 -4.32 13.25 -7.48
C PRO A 270 -5.22 12.45 -8.43
N GLY A 271 -6.53 12.64 -8.31
CA GLY A 271 -7.52 11.95 -9.14
C GLY A 271 -7.80 10.49 -8.79
N TYR A 272 -7.24 9.93 -7.71
CA TYR A 272 -7.50 8.53 -7.33
C TYR A 272 -7.59 8.33 -5.83
N ARG A 273 -8.50 7.46 -5.41
CA ARG A 273 -8.59 6.91 -4.06
C ARG A 273 -8.69 5.40 -4.11
N ALA A 274 -8.04 4.76 -3.16
CA ALA A 274 -8.08 3.32 -2.99
C ALA A 274 -8.19 3.02 -1.50
N ALA A 275 -8.93 1.98 -1.15
CA ALA A 275 -8.97 1.45 0.21
C ALA A 275 -9.17 -0.05 0.17
N MET A 276 -8.59 -0.74 1.15
CA MET A 276 -8.66 -2.19 1.27
C MET A 276 -8.75 -2.60 2.74
N VAL A 277 -9.59 -3.59 3.02
CA VAL A 277 -9.77 -4.20 4.34
C VAL A 277 -9.65 -5.72 4.21
N LEU A 278 -8.92 -6.34 5.13
CA LEU A 278 -8.91 -7.78 5.35
C LEU A 278 -9.40 -8.07 6.76
N ILE A 279 -10.09 -9.19 6.92
CA ILE A 279 -10.38 -9.77 8.24
C ILE A 279 -9.85 -11.21 8.22
N PRO A 280 -8.60 -11.42 8.66
CA PRO A 280 -7.94 -12.73 8.67
C PRO A 280 -8.80 -13.85 9.24
N ASP A 281 -9.42 -13.62 10.39
CA ASP A 281 -10.14 -14.65 11.14
C ASP A 281 -11.53 -14.98 10.52
N ARG A 282 -11.90 -14.29 9.43
CA ARG A 282 -13.16 -14.47 8.70
C ARG A 282 -12.95 -14.80 7.22
N ASP A 283 -11.70 -15.02 6.80
CA ASP A 283 -11.32 -15.21 5.39
C ASP A 283 -12.00 -14.20 4.45
N TYR A 284 -11.95 -12.93 4.85
CA TYR A 284 -12.65 -11.84 4.20
C TYR A 284 -11.69 -10.79 3.65
N VAL A 285 -11.99 -10.28 2.47
CA VAL A 285 -11.32 -9.16 1.81
C VAL A 285 -12.36 -8.23 1.22
N SER A 286 -12.19 -6.92 1.35
CA SER A 286 -12.93 -5.94 0.56
C SER A 286 -12.01 -4.83 0.06
N VAL A 287 -12.34 -4.33 -1.12
CA VAL A 287 -11.56 -3.35 -1.88
C VAL A 287 -12.53 -2.33 -2.47
N ALA A 288 -12.17 -1.06 -2.43
CA ALA A 288 -12.86 -0.03 -3.17
C ALA A 288 -11.87 0.95 -3.80
N LEU A 289 -12.09 1.25 -5.08
CA LEU A 289 -11.28 2.13 -5.91
C LEU A 289 -12.18 3.22 -6.50
N ALA A 290 -11.69 4.45 -6.51
CA ALA A 290 -12.37 5.58 -7.15
C ALA A 290 -11.38 6.42 -7.95
N ASN A 291 -11.86 7.00 -9.05
CA ASN A 291 -11.09 7.92 -9.88
C ASN A 291 -11.34 9.39 -9.53
N GLN A 292 -11.53 9.68 -8.23
CA GLN A 292 -11.86 11.03 -7.76
C GLN A 292 -11.21 11.32 -6.41
N GLU A 293 -10.67 12.53 -6.26
CA GLU A 293 -9.84 12.89 -5.12
C GLU A 293 -10.58 12.98 -3.77
N SER A 294 -11.80 13.47 -3.72
CA SER A 294 -12.58 13.56 -2.47
C SER A 294 -13.38 12.29 -2.13
N ALA A 295 -13.20 11.18 -2.85
CA ALA A 295 -14.04 9.99 -2.69
C ALA A 295 -13.72 9.15 -1.44
N LEU A 296 -12.60 9.40 -0.74
CA LEU A 296 -12.13 8.55 0.35
C LEU A 296 -13.12 8.35 1.49
N PRO A 297 -13.79 9.39 2.03
CA PRO A 297 -14.76 9.19 3.12
C PRO A 297 -15.90 8.25 2.71
N ALA A 298 -16.33 8.34 1.43
CA ALA A 298 -17.37 7.50 0.89
C ALA A 298 -16.89 6.04 0.70
N LEU A 299 -15.65 5.83 0.22
CA LEU A 299 -15.04 4.50 0.14
C LEU A 299 -14.85 3.87 1.52
N ALA A 300 -14.37 4.64 2.49
CA ALA A 300 -14.15 4.20 3.86
C ALA A 300 -15.46 3.77 4.52
N ARG A 301 -16.54 4.53 4.32
CA ARG A 301 -17.89 4.17 4.76
C ARG A 301 -18.37 2.86 4.12
N LEU A 302 -18.25 2.73 2.80
CA LEU A 302 -18.62 1.51 2.08
C LEU A 302 -17.89 0.28 2.65
N LEU A 303 -16.57 0.35 2.82
CA LEU A 303 -15.80 -0.76 3.37
C LEU A 303 -16.13 -1.06 4.83
N SER A 304 -16.40 -0.03 5.65
CA SER A 304 -16.85 -0.19 7.03
C SER A 304 -18.19 -0.94 7.09
N ASP A 305 -19.18 -0.51 6.30
CA ASP A 305 -20.51 -1.13 6.26
C ASP A 305 -20.45 -2.59 5.78
N LEU A 306 -19.54 -2.91 4.85
CA LEU A 306 -19.35 -4.28 4.37
C LEU A 306 -18.72 -5.21 5.43
N GLN A 307 -17.81 -4.69 6.26
CA GLN A 307 -17.05 -5.49 7.22
C GLN A 307 -17.70 -5.53 8.62
N GLN A 308 -18.45 -4.49 8.98
CA GLN A 308 -19.02 -4.32 10.32
C GLN A 308 -19.92 -5.50 10.76
N PRO A 309 -20.71 -6.17 9.90
CA PRO A 309 -21.44 -7.37 10.31
C PRO A 309 -20.56 -8.52 10.80
N LEU A 310 -19.27 -8.53 10.44
CA LEU A 310 -18.32 -9.59 10.80
C LEU A 310 -17.56 -9.32 12.10
N THR A 311 -17.39 -8.03 12.45
CA THR A 311 -16.49 -7.58 13.52
C THR A 311 -17.22 -6.78 14.61
N GLY A 312 -18.32 -6.12 14.27
CA GLY A 312 -19.05 -5.19 15.14
C GLY A 312 -18.49 -3.77 15.16
N ASP A 313 -17.31 -3.52 14.57
CA ASP A 313 -16.65 -2.22 14.62
C ASP A 313 -17.08 -1.33 13.45
N ASP A 314 -17.32 -0.05 13.71
CA ASP A 314 -17.32 0.97 12.65
C ASP A 314 -15.91 1.54 12.53
N ILE A 315 -15.26 1.29 11.39
CA ILE A 315 -13.88 1.72 11.11
C ILE A 315 -13.80 2.81 10.04
N ALA A 316 -14.91 3.42 9.60
CA ALA A 316 -14.86 4.32 8.45
C ALA A 316 -13.99 5.56 8.74
N GLU A 317 -14.15 6.18 9.91
CA GLU A 317 -13.32 7.32 10.33
C GLU A 317 -11.86 6.90 10.43
N ALA A 318 -11.59 5.73 11.03
CA ALA A 318 -10.23 5.20 11.15
C ALA A 318 -9.57 4.89 9.79
N VAL A 319 -10.34 4.47 8.79
CA VAL A 319 -9.86 4.25 7.41
C VAL A 319 -9.66 5.58 6.67
N ASP A 320 -10.51 6.58 6.88
CA ASP A 320 -10.40 7.90 6.23
C ASP A 320 -9.25 8.75 6.79
N ASP A 321 -9.11 8.76 8.12
CA ASP A 321 -8.09 9.51 8.86
C ASP A 321 -6.68 8.89 8.73
N PHE A 322 -6.56 7.68 8.19
CA PHE A 322 -5.24 7.07 8.01
C PHE A 322 -4.35 7.94 7.13
N ALA A 323 -3.24 8.38 7.71
CA ALA A 323 -2.23 9.23 7.09
C ALA A 323 -2.81 10.55 6.51
N ALA A 324 -3.88 11.06 7.12
CA ALA A 324 -4.45 12.39 6.87
C ALA A 324 -3.58 13.51 7.43
#